data_AF-A0A2Z5ZR73-F1
#
_entry.id   AF-A0A2Z5ZR73-F1
#
_cell.length_a   1.000
_cell.length_b   1.000
_cell.length_c   1.000
_cell.angle_alpha   90.00
_cell.angle_beta   90.00
_cell.angle_gamma   90.00
#
_symmetry.space_group_name_H-M   'P 1'
#
loop_
_entity.id
_entity.type
_entity.pdbx_description
1 polymer ?
#
loop_
_entity_poly.entity_id
_entity_poly.type
_entity_poly.pdbx_seq_one_letter_code
_entity_poly.pdbx_strand_id
1 'polypeptide(L)'
;HYPINFVTPGIMLPGSLMLDFPLYLTRNWPIFGPTHPPIVVEGTLLSMADYMGHMYVRTGTSEYVRHIEQGSLCTFGSHTTVSASF
;
A
#
# COMPACT_ATOMS: atom_id res chain seq x y z
N HIS A 1 7.91 -8.47 17.54
CA HIS A 1 8.89 -8.53 16.43
C HIS A 1 8.12 -8.52 15.12
N TYR A 2 8.34 -7.51 14.27
CA TYR A 2 7.68 -7.38 12.97
C TYR A 2 8.69 -7.67 11.86
N PRO A 3 8.30 -8.28 10.74
CA PRO A 3 9.20 -8.54 9.62
C PRO A 3 9.59 -7.23 8.93
N ILE A 4 10.82 -7.14 8.42
CA ILE A 4 11.36 -5.91 7.84
C ILE A 4 10.52 -5.40 6.65
N ASN A 5 10.02 -6.30 5.81
CA ASN A 5 9.16 -5.97 4.65
C ASN A 5 7.78 -5.38 5.03
N PHE A 6 7.41 -5.43 6.31
CA PHE A 6 6.15 -4.86 6.82
C PHE A 6 6.34 -3.46 7.43
N VAL A 7 7.60 -3.07 7.67
CA VAL A 7 7.99 -1.80 8.34
C VAL A 7 8.92 -0.95 7.45
N THR A 8 9.27 -1.42 6.25
CA THR A 8 10.13 -0.69 5.30
C THR A 8 9.54 0.69 4.95
N PRO A 9 10.28 1.79 5.20
CA PRO A 9 9.83 3.13 4.82
C PRO A 9 9.87 3.31 3.30
N GLY A 10 8.93 4.07 2.75
CA GLY A 10 8.96 4.48 1.35
C GLY A 10 10.19 5.35 1.09
N ILE A 11 10.83 5.18 -0.08
CA ILE A 11 12.07 5.90 -0.35
C ILE A 11 11.72 7.32 -0.82
N MET A 12 11.82 8.29 0.09
CA MET A 12 11.66 9.72 -0.18
C MET A 12 13.04 10.39 -0.03
N LEU A 13 13.73 10.67 -1.14
CA LEU A 13 14.98 11.44 -1.09
C LEU A 13 14.61 12.92 -0.88
N PRO A 14 15.05 13.60 0.20
CA PRO A 14 14.52 14.89 0.63
C PRO A 14 14.98 16.10 -0.23
N GLY A 15 14.84 16.05 -1.56
CA GLY A 15 15.36 17.08 -2.45
C GLY A 15 14.70 17.29 -3.83
N SER A 16 13.51 16.76 -4.14
CA SER A 16 12.98 16.74 -5.54
C SER A 16 11.48 17.14 -5.68
N LEU A 17 11.04 18.08 -4.84
CA LEU A 17 9.65 18.51 -4.55
C LEU A 17 8.68 18.84 -5.72
N MET A 18 9.02 18.72 -7.01
CA MET A 18 8.11 19.03 -8.13
C MET A 18 7.86 17.87 -9.11
N LEU A 19 8.76 16.88 -9.23
CA LEU A 19 8.59 15.71 -10.10
C LEU A 19 8.36 14.42 -9.32
N ASP A 20 8.33 14.51 -7.99
CA ASP A 20 8.40 13.36 -7.11
C ASP A 20 7.10 12.59 -6.95
N PHE A 21 5.91 13.18 -7.10
CA PHE A 21 4.66 12.44 -6.84
C PHE A 21 4.44 11.25 -7.80
N PRO A 22 4.60 11.39 -9.13
CA PRO A 22 4.55 10.26 -10.06
C PRO A 22 5.74 9.30 -9.91
N LEU A 23 6.92 9.84 -9.67
CA LEU A 23 8.14 9.06 -9.52
C LEU A 23 8.17 8.27 -8.21
N TYR A 24 7.57 8.79 -7.14
CA TYR A 24 7.49 8.14 -5.84
C TYR A 24 6.71 6.83 -5.94
N LEU A 25 5.54 6.84 -6.59
CA LEU A 25 4.73 5.64 -6.74
C LEU A 25 5.43 4.58 -7.62
N THR A 26 6.08 5.04 -8.70
CA THR A 26 6.89 4.19 -9.59
C THR A 26 8.14 3.63 -8.89
N ARG A 27 8.79 4.42 -8.04
CA ARG A 27 10.01 4.06 -7.33
C ARG A 27 9.77 3.10 -6.17
N ASN A 28 8.61 3.17 -5.53
CA ASN A 28 8.23 2.26 -4.45
C ASN A 28 7.67 0.92 -4.98
N TRP A 29 7.28 0.85 -6.26
CA TRP A 29 6.71 -0.35 -6.88
C TRP A 29 7.61 -1.61 -6.83
N PRO A 30 8.93 -1.58 -7.08
CA PRO A 30 9.77 -2.78 -6.97
C PRO A 30 9.83 -3.38 -5.55
N ILE A 31 9.53 -2.57 -4.53
CA ILE A 31 9.58 -2.96 -3.12
C ILE A 31 8.23 -3.52 -2.67
N PHE A 32 7.12 -2.85 -3.01
CA PHE A 32 5.78 -3.28 -2.59
C PHE A 32 5.07 -4.17 -3.61
N GLY A 33 5.44 -4.11 -4.89
CA GLY A 33 4.90 -4.89 -6.00
C GLY A 33 4.75 -6.39 -5.71
N PRO A 34 5.78 -7.07 -5.16
CA PRO A 34 5.69 -8.48 -4.78
C PRO A 34 4.67 -8.80 -3.67
N THR A 35 4.18 -7.79 -2.94
CA THR A 35 3.19 -7.95 -1.85
C THR A 35 1.75 -7.64 -2.28
N HIS A 36 1.55 -7.16 -3.52
CA HIS A 36 0.23 -6.89 -4.11
C HIS A 36 -0.49 -8.06 -4.80
N PRO A 37 0.12 -9.22 -5.13
CA PRO A 37 -0.61 -10.32 -5.73
C PRO A 37 -1.76 -10.82 -4.83
N PRO A 38 -2.90 -11.24 -5.42
CA PRO A 38 -4.03 -11.76 -4.66
C PRO A 38 -3.68 -13.14 -4.08
N ILE A 39 -3.99 -13.33 -2.80
CA ILE A 39 -3.96 -14.60 -2.08
C ILE A 39 -5.34 -14.89 -1.51
N VAL A 40 -5.78 -16.15 -1.61
CA VAL A 40 -7.04 -16.59 -1.02
C VAL A 40 -6.74 -17.18 0.35
N VAL A 41 -7.27 -16.57 1.40
CA VAL A 41 -7.12 -17.02 2.79
C VAL A 41 -8.50 -17.20 3.38
N GLU A 42 -8.80 -18.41 3.87
CA GLU A 42 -10.10 -18.73 4.52
C GLU A 42 -11.33 -18.37 3.66
N GLY A 43 -11.19 -18.44 2.33
CA GLY A 43 -12.27 -18.12 1.37
C GLY A 43 -12.40 -16.64 1.01
N THR A 44 -11.57 -15.76 1.57
CA THR A 44 -11.55 -14.32 1.27
C THR A 44 -10.35 -13.96 0.38
N LEU A 45 -10.57 -13.07 -0.60
CA LEU A 45 -9.50 -12.52 -1.44
C LEU A 45 -8.79 -11.39 -0.70
N LEU A 46 -7.51 -11.58 -0.37
CA LEU A 46 -6.67 -10.60 0.30
C LEU A 46 -5.39 -10.37 -0.50
N SER A 47 -4.78 -9.20 -0.34
CA SER A 47 -3.41 -8.99 -0.78
C SER A 47 -2.44 -9.62 0.23
N MET A 48 -1.26 -10.05 -0.22
CA MET A 48 -0.21 -10.52 0.71
C MET A 48 0.14 -9.45 1.76
N ALA A 49 0.11 -8.17 1.40
CA ALA A 49 0.29 -7.05 2.32
C ALA A 49 -0.77 -7.01 3.44
N ASP A 50 -2.02 -7.33 3.12
CA ASP A 50 -3.13 -7.34 4.07
C ASP A 50 -3.10 -8.60 4.93
N TYR A 51 -2.69 -9.73 4.35
CA TYR A 51 -2.47 -10.97 5.09
C TYR A 51 -1.37 -10.82 6.15
N MET A 52 -0.25 -10.16 5.82
CA MET A 52 0.77 -9.82 6.83
C MET A 52 0.21 -8.91 7.94
N GLY A 53 -0.69 -7.99 7.60
CA GLY A 53 -1.38 -7.13 8.58
C GLY A 53 -2.33 -7.89 9.51
N HIS A 54 -2.97 -8.95 9.00
CA HIS A 54 -3.82 -9.84 9.79
C HIS A 54 -3.02 -10.79 10.68
N MET A 55 -1.89 -11.31 10.18
CA MET A 55 -1.02 -12.24 10.90
C MET A 55 -0.19 -11.56 12.00
N TYR A 56 0.23 -10.31 11.79
CA TYR A 56 1.00 -9.54 12.77
C TYR A 56 0.12 -8.50 13.46
N VAL A 57 -0.46 -8.89 14.60
CA VAL A 57 -1.35 -8.03 15.39
C VAL A 57 -0.62 -6.77 15.88
N ARG A 58 -1.12 -5.60 15.48
CA ARG A 58 -0.67 -4.28 15.96
C ARG A 58 -1.67 -3.73 16.98
N THR A 59 -1.33 -3.76 18.26
CA THR A 59 -2.23 -3.47 19.41
C THR A 59 -2.88 -2.07 19.43
N GLY A 60 -2.46 -1.14 18.57
CA GLY A 60 -3.00 0.23 18.48
C GLY A 60 -3.28 0.73 17.05
N THR A 61 -3.21 -0.13 16.03
CA THR A 61 -3.52 0.24 14.63
C THR A 61 -4.35 -0.87 14.00
N SER A 62 -5.63 -0.94 14.39
CA SER A 62 -6.59 -1.85 13.79
C SER A 62 -6.84 -1.50 12.32
N GLU A 63 -7.34 -2.48 11.56
CA GLU A 63 -7.61 -2.39 10.13
C GLU A 63 -8.53 -1.21 9.76
N TYR A 64 -9.50 -0.89 10.62
CA TYR A 64 -10.45 0.21 10.43
C TYR A 64 -9.81 1.60 10.54
N VAL A 65 -8.64 1.70 11.20
CA VAL A 65 -7.92 2.98 11.36
C VAL A 65 -7.07 3.31 10.12
N ARG A 66 -6.96 2.38 9.17
CA ARG A 66 -6.17 2.56 7.95
C ARG A 66 -6.88 3.49 6.97
N HIS A 67 -6.24 4.62 6.68
CA HIS A 67 -6.61 5.45 5.53
C HIS A 67 -5.96 4.87 4.28
N ILE A 68 -6.73 4.08 3.53
CA ILE A 68 -6.35 3.48 2.25
C ILE A 68 -7.49 3.65 1.26
N GLU A 69 -7.22 3.41 -0.02
CA GLU A 69 -8.22 3.39 -1.09
C GLU A 69 -9.35 2.40 -0.75
N GLN A 70 -10.57 2.90 -0.52
CA GLN A 70 -11.78 2.09 -0.26
C GLN A 70 -12.81 2.19 -1.39
N GLY A 71 -12.45 2.86 -2.48
CA GLY A 71 -13.35 3.17 -3.59
C GLY A 71 -14.41 4.21 -3.21
N SER A 72 -14.83 4.99 -4.19
CA SER A 72 -15.97 5.91 -4.06
C SER A 72 -16.82 5.83 -5.32
N LEU A 73 -18.09 6.22 -5.24
CA LEU A 73 -19.01 6.23 -6.39
C LEU A 73 -18.54 7.15 -7.52
N CYS A 74 -17.60 8.07 -7.22
CA CYS A 74 -17.01 8.99 -8.19
C CYS A 74 -15.62 8.56 -8.70
N THR A 75 -15.07 7.42 -8.26
CA THR A 75 -13.73 6.97 -8.66
C THR A 75 -13.74 6.02 -9.84
N PHE A 76 -12.92 6.31 -10.84
CA PHE A 76 -12.59 5.36 -11.90
C PHE A 76 -11.45 4.45 -11.42
N GLY A 77 -11.79 3.23 -11.02
CA GLY A 77 -10.92 2.28 -10.30
C GLY A 77 -9.43 2.32 -10.65
N SER A 78 -9.03 1.76 -11.80
CA SER A 78 -7.61 1.61 -12.19
C SER A 78 -6.83 2.91 -12.39
N HIS A 79 -7.49 4.06 -12.28
CA HIS A 79 -6.86 5.38 -12.46
C HIS A 79 -6.53 6.07 -11.14
N THR A 80 -6.92 5.55 -9.97
CA THR A 80 -6.69 6.23 -8.70
C THR A 80 -5.21 6.42 -8.40
N THR A 81 -4.37 5.42 -8.67
CA THR A 81 -2.90 5.49 -8.62
C THR A 81 -2.33 6.65 -9.44
N VAL A 82 -2.86 6.89 -10.62
CA VAL A 82 -2.38 7.93 -11.54
C VAL A 82 -2.90 9.29 -11.09
N SER A 83 -4.18 9.40 -10.76
CA SER A 83 -4.81 10.64 -10.30
C SER A 83 -4.26 11.13 -8.96
N ALA A 84 -3.87 10.23 -8.06
CA ALA A 84 -3.24 10.59 -6.78
C ALA A 84 -1.78 11.07 -6.93
N SER A 85 -1.20 10.93 -8.12
CA SER A 85 0.20 11.27 -8.39
C SER A 85 0.41 12.62 -9.10
N PHE A 86 -0.66 13.28 -9.55
CA PHE A 86 -0.66 14.62 -10.15
C PHE A 86 -0.97 15.70 -9.11
#